data_AF-A0A7S2NGR8-F1
#
_entry.id   AF-A0A7S2NGR8-F1
#
_cell.length_a   1.000
_cell.length_b   1.000
_cell.length_c   1.000
_cell.angle_alpha   90.00
_cell.angle_beta   90.00
_cell.angle_gamma   90.00
#
_symmetry.space_group_name_H-M   'P 1'
#
loop_
_entity.id
_entity.type
_entity.pdbx_description
1 polymer ?
#
loop_
_entity_poly.entity_id
_entity_poly.type
_entity_poly.pdbx_seq_one_letter_code
_entity_poly.pdbx_strand_id
1 'polypeptide(L)'
;YCSAFGDVDAPFGSCGSFVTFAPQCGSYQVNPPFVSAIIDASAERIISLLTAAQQRGNALAFAVVLPGWTDCNGYCQLLQAKRFLRRSLLVAALDHGFVDGGQHLRRRTYRESPYDTMLFLMQTDAAAAADPIDDEALGRLEASLAACTPSKEELAQVESRERVHRGGGARKKRRKMKRAGTKTKAWATKHARKQA
;
A
#
# COMPACT_ATOMS: atom_id res chain seq x y z
N TYR A 1 -13.82 -4.25 -9.84
CA TYR A 1 -12.76 -4.47 -8.81
C TYR A 1 -12.51 -5.96 -8.66
N CYS A 2 -11.50 -6.43 -7.93
CA CYS A 2 -11.38 -7.86 -7.59
C CYS A 2 -11.94 -8.13 -6.19
N SER A 3 -12.53 -9.30 -5.97
CA SER A 3 -13.10 -9.70 -4.67
C SER A 3 -12.99 -11.21 -4.41
N ALA A 4 -13.32 -11.64 -3.19
CA ALA A 4 -13.19 -13.03 -2.77
C ALA A 4 -14.31 -13.93 -3.31
N PHE A 5 -15.54 -13.42 -3.43
CA PHE A 5 -16.73 -14.19 -3.78
C PHE A 5 -17.28 -13.73 -5.13
N GLY A 6 -16.67 -14.21 -6.21
CA GLY A 6 -17.03 -13.80 -7.56
C GLY A 6 -18.48 -14.12 -7.94
N ASP A 7 -19.04 -15.20 -7.38
CA ASP A 7 -20.43 -15.60 -7.56
C ASP A 7 -21.43 -14.58 -7.00
N VAL A 8 -21.14 -14.02 -5.82
CA VAL A 8 -22.00 -13.03 -5.16
C VAL A 8 -21.70 -11.60 -5.65
N ASP A 9 -20.44 -11.28 -5.89
CA ASP A 9 -20.00 -9.91 -6.12
C ASP A 9 -20.01 -9.50 -7.60
N ALA A 10 -20.10 -10.44 -8.55
CA ALA A 10 -20.09 -10.14 -9.98
C ALA A 10 -21.22 -9.17 -10.41
N PRO A 11 -22.48 -9.33 -9.95
CA PRO A 11 -23.54 -8.36 -10.24
C PRO A 11 -23.24 -6.92 -9.78
N PHE A 12 -22.32 -6.76 -8.82
CA PHE A 12 -21.90 -5.45 -8.28
C PHE A 12 -20.59 -4.95 -8.88
N GLY A 13 -20.08 -5.59 -9.95
CA GLY A 13 -18.90 -5.15 -10.69
C GLY A 13 -17.58 -5.79 -10.27
N SER A 14 -17.62 -6.91 -9.54
CA SER A 14 -16.42 -7.72 -9.32
C SER A 14 -15.97 -8.44 -10.59
N CYS A 15 -14.66 -8.49 -10.79
CA CYS A 15 -13.98 -9.27 -11.82
C CYS A 15 -13.48 -10.62 -11.27
N GLY A 16 -13.94 -11.03 -10.08
CA GLY A 16 -13.51 -12.23 -9.39
C GLY A 16 -12.20 -12.05 -8.62
N SER A 17 -11.51 -13.17 -8.37
CA SER A 17 -10.30 -13.20 -7.54
C SER A 17 -9.12 -12.51 -8.21
N PHE A 18 -8.34 -11.76 -7.43
CA PHE A 18 -7.09 -11.16 -7.88
C PHE A 18 -6.07 -12.20 -8.38
N VAL A 19 -6.13 -13.43 -7.85
CA VAL A 19 -5.22 -14.52 -8.24
C VAL A 19 -5.35 -14.85 -9.73
N THR A 20 -6.58 -14.87 -10.24
CA THR A 20 -6.87 -15.19 -11.65
C THR A 20 -6.98 -13.95 -12.53
N PHE A 21 -7.11 -12.76 -11.94
CA PHE A 21 -7.14 -11.50 -12.66
C PHE A 21 -5.81 -11.26 -13.42
N ALA A 22 -5.90 -11.02 -14.74
CA ALA A 22 -4.75 -10.96 -15.64
C ALA A 22 -4.78 -9.70 -16.54
N PRO A 23 -4.68 -8.49 -15.96
CA PRO A 23 -4.74 -7.26 -16.73
C PRO A 23 -3.51 -7.15 -17.64
N GLN A 24 -3.74 -6.74 -18.90
CA GLN A 24 -2.65 -6.51 -19.85
C GLN A 24 -2.08 -5.09 -19.77
N CYS A 25 -2.89 -4.13 -19.32
CA CYS A 25 -2.55 -2.72 -19.14
C CYS A 25 -3.44 -2.10 -18.04
N GLY A 26 -3.15 -0.86 -17.66
CA GLY A 26 -3.95 -0.06 -16.72
C GLY A 26 -3.18 0.35 -15.46
N SER A 27 -3.87 1.03 -14.55
CA SER A 27 -3.34 1.46 -13.26
C SER A 27 -4.24 0.97 -12.14
N TYR A 28 -3.67 0.22 -11.20
CA TYR A 28 -4.43 -0.49 -10.18
C TYR A 28 -3.91 -0.17 -8.78
N GLN A 29 -4.80 -0.23 -7.79
CA GLN A 29 -4.45 -0.16 -6.39
C GLN A 29 -4.66 -1.54 -5.76
N VAL A 30 -3.73 -1.94 -4.87
CA VAL A 30 -3.79 -3.23 -4.17
C VAL A 30 -3.55 -3.00 -2.68
N ASN A 31 -4.59 -3.18 -1.87
CA ASN A 31 -4.52 -3.24 -0.41
C ASN A 31 -4.97 -4.63 0.03
N PRO A 32 -4.07 -5.64 0.01
CA PRO A 32 -4.44 -7.01 0.30
C PRO A 32 -4.79 -7.17 1.79
N PRO A 33 -5.60 -8.18 2.16
CA PRO A 33 -5.72 -8.58 3.56
C PRO A 33 -4.34 -8.78 4.20
N PHE A 34 -4.16 -8.31 5.44
CA PHE A 34 -2.88 -8.30 6.14
C PHE A 34 -2.51 -9.67 6.74
N VAL A 35 -2.51 -10.68 5.87
CA VAL A 35 -2.11 -12.06 6.14
C VAL A 35 -0.87 -12.34 5.32
N SER A 36 0.24 -12.76 5.95
CA SER A 36 1.54 -12.88 5.27
C SER A 36 1.48 -13.71 3.99
N ALA A 37 0.79 -14.86 4.01
CA ALA A 37 0.64 -15.70 2.81
C ALA A 37 -0.10 -14.99 1.66
N ILE A 38 -1.08 -14.13 1.97
CA ILE A 38 -1.82 -13.35 0.96
C ILE A 38 -0.95 -12.21 0.44
N ILE A 39 -0.17 -11.55 1.30
CA ILE A 39 0.78 -10.50 0.89
C ILE A 39 1.86 -11.10 -0.03
N ASP A 40 2.42 -12.25 0.35
CA ASP A 40 3.45 -12.95 -0.42
C ASP A 40 2.94 -13.34 -1.81
N ALA A 41 1.76 -13.98 -1.89
CA ALA A 41 1.12 -14.33 -3.15
C ALA A 41 0.77 -13.08 -4.00
N SER A 42 0.33 -12.00 -3.36
CA SER A 42 0.01 -10.75 -4.06
C SER A 42 1.26 -10.11 -4.67
N ALA A 43 2.37 -10.09 -3.93
CA ALA A 43 3.63 -9.55 -4.41
C ALA A 43 4.16 -10.33 -5.62
N GLU A 44 4.17 -11.66 -5.53
CA GLU A 44 4.56 -12.55 -6.63
C GLU A 44 3.70 -12.30 -7.87
N ARG A 45 2.37 -12.22 -7.68
CA ARG A 45 1.42 -11.97 -8.76
C ARG A 45 1.65 -10.62 -9.44
N ILE A 46 1.83 -9.56 -8.66
CA ILE A 46 2.08 -8.20 -9.18
C ILE A 46 3.36 -8.16 -10.01
N ILE A 47 4.46 -8.75 -9.50
CA ILE A 47 5.75 -8.78 -10.20
C ILE A 47 5.64 -9.59 -11.49
N SER A 48 4.92 -10.71 -11.47
CA SER A 48 4.67 -11.54 -12.66
C SER A 48 3.88 -10.77 -13.73
N LEU A 49 2.79 -10.08 -13.34
CA LEU A 49 1.97 -9.26 -14.24
C LEU A 49 2.78 -8.11 -14.86
N LEU A 50 3.55 -7.39 -14.05
CA LEU A 50 4.43 -6.31 -14.53
C LEU A 50 5.49 -6.83 -15.49
N THR A 51 6.09 -7.99 -15.20
CA THR A 51 7.07 -8.62 -16.08
C THR A 51 6.46 -8.97 -17.44
N ALA A 52 5.28 -9.60 -17.44
CA ALA A 52 4.59 -9.98 -18.66
C ALA A 52 4.14 -8.74 -19.48
N ALA A 53 3.64 -7.69 -18.81
CA ALA A 53 3.26 -6.45 -19.48
C ALA A 53 4.48 -5.71 -20.06
N GLN A 54 5.59 -5.67 -19.33
CA GLN A 54 6.85 -5.07 -19.79
C GLN A 54 7.39 -5.77 -21.05
N GLN A 55 7.34 -7.10 -21.11
CA GLN A 55 7.76 -7.87 -22.28
C GLN A 55 6.92 -7.54 -23.52
N ARG A 56 5.64 -7.20 -23.34
CA ARG A 56 4.73 -6.79 -24.41
C ARG A 56 4.78 -5.29 -24.72
N GLY A 57 5.54 -4.50 -23.97
CA GLY A 57 5.56 -3.04 -24.09
C GLY A 57 4.29 -2.35 -23.59
N ASN A 58 3.48 -3.02 -22.77
CA ASN A 58 2.23 -2.47 -22.26
C ASN A 58 2.44 -1.57 -21.04
N ALA A 59 1.64 -0.50 -20.95
CA ALA A 59 1.57 0.36 -19.78
C ALA A 59 0.74 -0.32 -18.66
N LEU A 60 1.43 -0.79 -17.61
CA LEU A 60 0.81 -1.38 -16.43
C LEU A 60 1.43 -0.80 -15.15
N ALA A 61 0.59 -0.42 -14.20
CA ALA A 61 0.98 0.17 -12.93
C ALA A 61 0.21 -0.42 -11.75
N PHE A 62 0.89 -0.53 -10.59
CA PHE A 62 0.31 -0.93 -9.32
C PHE A 62 0.77 0.00 -8.19
N ALA A 63 -0.18 0.51 -7.40
CA ALA A 63 0.06 1.12 -6.10
C ALA A 63 -0.30 0.11 -5.01
N VAL A 64 0.71 -0.48 -4.37
CA VAL A 64 0.54 -1.51 -3.34
C VAL A 64 0.59 -0.86 -1.96
N VAL A 65 -0.46 -1.04 -1.17
CA VAL A 65 -0.60 -0.50 0.19
C VAL A 65 -0.42 -1.64 1.18
N LEU A 66 0.62 -1.57 1.99
CA LEU A 66 0.91 -2.56 3.03
C LEU A 66 1.12 -1.85 4.38
N PRO A 67 0.94 -2.54 5.51
CA PRO A 67 1.39 -2.00 6.78
C PRO A 67 2.91 -1.84 6.73
N GLY A 68 3.45 -0.91 7.51
CA GLY A 68 4.89 -0.62 7.62
C GLY A 68 5.68 -1.70 8.36
N TRP A 69 5.11 -2.89 8.57
CA TRP A 69 5.83 -4.06 9.04
C TRP A 69 6.68 -4.68 7.92
N THR A 70 7.83 -5.24 8.28
CA THR A 70 8.79 -5.77 7.30
C THR A 70 8.82 -7.30 7.29
N ASP A 71 7.92 -7.93 8.03
CA ASP A 71 8.08 -9.32 8.48
C ASP A 71 7.29 -10.30 7.58
N CYS A 72 7.29 -10.04 6.28
CA CYS A 72 6.78 -10.96 5.26
C CYS A 72 7.66 -10.92 4.00
N ASN A 73 7.66 -12.02 3.27
CA ASN A 73 8.52 -12.18 2.10
C ASN A 73 8.08 -11.25 0.95
N GLY A 74 6.78 -11.05 0.78
CA GLY A 74 6.20 -10.20 -0.25
C GLY A 74 6.67 -8.75 -0.14
N TYR A 75 6.84 -8.23 1.07
CA TYR A 75 7.41 -6.90 1.29
C TYR A 75 8.85 -6.81 0.75
N CYS A 76 9.68 -7.81 1.02
CA CYS A 76 11.03 -7.91 0.49
C CYS A 76 11.04 -8.03 -1.04
N GLN A 77 10.16 -8.85 -1.62
CA GLN A 77 10.03 -9.02 -3.07
C GLN A 77 9.70 -7.70 -3.78
N LEU A 78 8.72 -6.94 -3.26
CA LEU A 78 8.32 -5.65 -3.83
C LEU A 78 9.49 -4.64 -3.82
N LEU A 79 10.27 -4.61 -2.73
CA LEU A 79 11.47 -3.76 -2.62
C LEU A 79 12.59 -4.16 -3.57
N GLN A 80 12.78 -5.46 -3.76
CA GLN A 80 13.84 -6.01 -4.59
C GLN A 80 13.52 -5.97 -6.08
N ALA A 81 12.24 -5.82 -6.45
CA ALA A 81 11.77 -5.62 -7.82
C ALA A 81 12.12 -4.23 -8.39
N LYS A 82 13.39 -3.82 -8.30
CA LYS A 82 13.94 -2.51 -8.69
C LYS A 82 13.64 -2.11 -10.13
N ARG A 83 13.40 -3.10 -11.01
CA ARG A 83 13.01 -2.87 -12.40
C ARG A 83 11.65 -2.15 -12.50
N PHE A 84 10.74 -2.44 -11.59
CA PHE A 84 9.37 -1.92 -11.62
C PHE A 84 9.09 -0.92 -10.51
N LEU A 85 9.73 -1.05 -9.34
CA LEU A 85 9.57 -0.12 -8.24
C LEU A 85 10.12 1.26 -8.62
N ARG A 86 9.22 2.24 -8.81
CA ARG A 86 9.59 3.61 -9.16
C ARG A 86 9.78 4.47 -7.93
N ARG A 87 8.84 4.37 -6.99
CA ARG A 87 8.85 5.12 -5.73
C ARG A 87 8.31 4.25 -4.59
N SER A 88 8.75 4.57 -3.38
CA SER A 88 8.12 4.07 -2.16
C SER A 88 7.91 5.22 -1.18
N LEU A 89 6.84 5.13 -0.40
CA LEU A 89 6.42 6.17 0.55
C LEU A 89 5.96 5.52 1.84
N LEU A 90 6.65 5.82 2.95
CA LEU A 90 6.27 5.41 4.29
C LEU A 90 5.54 6.56 4.99
N VAL A 91 4.29 6.34 5.34
CA VAL A 91 3.45 7.31 6.07
C VAL A 91 3.30 6.83 7.51
N ALA A 92 3.57 7.70 8.48
CA ALA A 92 3.48 7.34 9.88
C ALA A 92 2.02 7.11 10.30
N ALA A 93 1.80 6.18 11.23
CA ALA A 93 0.46 5.82 11.74
C ALA A 93 -0.39 7.01 12.18
N LEU A 94 0.26 8.06 12.69
CA LEU A 94 -0.39 9.26 13.22
C LEU A 94 -0.80 10.27 12.15
N ASP A 95 -0.22 10.14 10.96
CA ASP A 95 -0.33 11.13 9.90
C ASP A 95 -1.36 10.71 8.83
N HIS A 96 -2.11 9.63 9.07
CA HIS A 96 -3.17 9.16 8.18
C HIS A 96 -4.25 8.34 8.89
N GLY A 97 -5.37 8.19 8.20
CA GLY A 97 -6.40 7.21 8.52
C GLY A 97 -6.88 6.45 7.29
N PHE A 98 -7.84 5.57 7.51
CA PHE A 98 -8.49 4.77 6.47
C PHE A 98 -10.00 4.89 6.59
N VAL A 99 -10.71 4.60 5.52
CA VAL A 99 -12.15 4.38 5.60
C VAL A 99 -12.43 3.14 6.46
N ASP A 100 -13.46 3.20 7.31
CA ASP A 100 -13.79 2.08 8.19
C ASP A 100 -14.28 0.85 7.37
N GLY A 101 -13.74 -0.33 7.66
CA GLY A 101 -14.15 -1.57 6.96
C GLY A 101 -15.62 -1.94 7.18
N GLY A 102 -16.19 -1.51 8.31
CA GLY A 102 -17.60 -1.63 8.64
C GLY A 102 -18.48 -0.48 8.14
N GLN A 103 -18.00 0.37 7.22
CA GLN A 103 -18.74 1.54 6.71
C GLN A 103 -20.17 1.26 6.21
N HIS A 104 -20.45 0.02 5.79
CA HIS A 104 -21.79 -0.40 5.35
C HIS A 104 -22.79 -0.53 6.52
N LEU A 105 -22.31 -0.56 7.76
CA LEU A 105 -23.12 -0.60 9.00
C LEU A 105 -22.88 0.60 9.92
N ARG A 106 -21.75 1.30 9.76
CA ARG A 106 -21.28 2.34 10.68
C ARG A 106 -21.49 3.73 10.10
N ARG A 107 -21.80 4.69 10.97
CA ARG A 107 -21.97 6.12 10.58
C ARG A 107 -20.65 6.85 10.38
N ARG A 108 -19.56 6.33 10.94
CA ARG A 108 -18.24 6.95 10.90
C ARG A 108 -17.56 6.65 9.58
N THR A 109 -17.01 7.69 8.94
CA THR A 109 -16.32 7.56 7.64
C THR A 109 -14.89 7.05 7.80
N TYR A 110 -14.10 7.67 8.69
CA TYR A 110 -12.66 7.41 8.80
C TYR A 110 -12.24 6.85 10.14
N ARG A 111 -11.22 5.99 10.15
CA ARG A 111 -10.58 5.37 11.31
C ARG A 111 -9.08 5.69 11.32
N GLU A 112 -8.51 5.89 12.51
CA GLU A 112 -7.08 6.06 12.67
C GLU A 112 -6.31 4.82 12.20
N SER A 113 -5.12 5.00 11.65
CA SER A 113 -4.26 3.86 11.36
C SER A 113 -3.60 3.31 12.64
N PRO A 114 -3.65 1.99 12.89
CA PRO A 114 -2.91 1.37 14.00
C PRO A 114 -1.40 1.27 13.76
N TYR A 115 -0.96 1.35 12.48
CA TYR A 115 0.42 1.11 12.05
C TYR A 115 0.85 2.16 11.04
N ASP A 116 2.17 2.31 10.85
CA ASP A 116 2.69 3.01 9.68
C ASP A 116 2.20 2.28 8.42
N THR A 117 2.13 2.98 7.29
CA THR A 117 1.73 2.41 6.00
C THR A 117 2.83 2.61 4.99
N MET A 118 3.22 1.54 4.30
CA MET A 118 4.14 1.57 3.18
C MET A 118 3.36 1.50 1.87
N LEU A 119 3.65 2.45 0.98
CA LEU A 119 3.21 2.45 -0.41
C LEU A 119 4.37 2.01 -1.32
N PHE A 120 4.13 1.01 -2.16
CA PHE A 120 5.01 0.65 -3.27
C PHE A 120 4.36 1.07 -4.57
N LEU A 121 4.99 2.00 -5.28
CA LEU A 121 4.48 2.52 -6.55
C LEU A 121 5.30 1.91 -7.69
N MET A 122 4.70 0.94 -8.37
CA MET A 122 5.35 0.07 -9.33
C MET A 122 4.78 0.27 -10.73
N GLN A 123 5.64 0.39 -11.74
CA GLN A 123 5.24 0.64 -13.13
C GLN A 123 6.15 -0.08 -14.12
N THR A 124 5.58 -0.56 -15.23
CA THR A 124 6.37 -0.84 -16.45
C THR A 124 6.95 0.44 -17.02
N ASP A 125 7.94 0.34 -17.91
CA ASP A 125 8.57 1.52 -18.51
C ASP A 125 7.57 2.33 -19.34
N ALA A 126 6.66 1.67 -20.07
CA ALA A 126 5.61 2.33 -20.81
C ALA A 126 4.63 3.10 -19.91
N ALA A 127 4.26 2.55 -18.74
CA ALA A 127 3.43 3.25 -17.78
C ALA A 127 4.17 4.43 -17.14
N ALA A 128 5.45 4.26 -16.79
CA ALA A 128 6.26 5.33 -16.21
C ALA A 128 6.52 6.48 -17.20
N ALA A 129 6.59 6.19 -18.49
CA ALA A 129 6.70 7.23 -19.52
C ALA A 129 5.38 7.99 -19.70
N ALA A 130 4.24 7.32 -19.60
CA ALA A 130 2.91 7.92 -19.75
C ALA A 130 2.45 8.70 -18.50
N ASP A 131 2.77 8.21 -17.31
CA ASP A 131 2.38 8.79 -16.02
C ASP A 131 3.53 8.68 -14.99
N PRO A 132 4.55 9.56 -15.07
CA PRO A 132 5.69 9.52 -14.17
C PRO A 132 5.31 9.82 -12.71
N ILE A 133 5.87 9.06 -11.77
CA ILE A 133 5.65 9.29 -10.33
C ILE A 133 6.72 10.23 -9.77
N ASP A 134 6.46 11.52 -9.88
CA ASP A 134 7.30 12.59 -9.36
C ASP A 134 7.03 12.93 -7.88
N ASP A 135 7.72 13.96 -7.37
CA ASP A 135 7.55 14.42 -5.99
C ASP A 135 6.20 15.11 -5.74
N GLU A 136 5.59 15.69 -6.77
CA GLU A 136 4.26 16.30 -6.65
C GLU A 136 3.19 15.23 -6.46
N ALA A 137 3.26 14.14 -7.25
CA ALA A 137 2.40 12.98 -7.09
C ALA A 137 2.53 12.36 -5.70
N LEU A 138 3.75 12.25 -5.14
CA LEU A 138 3.93 11.80 -3.76
C LEU A 138 3.30 12.76 -2.75
N GLY A 139 3.46 14.07 -2.93
CA GLY A 139 2.84 15.07 -2.06
C GLY A 139 1.32 14.99 -2.05
N ARG A 140 0.69 14.76 -3.21
CA ARG A 140 -0.76 14.54 -3.32
C ARG A 140 -1.20 13.25 -2.61
N LEU A 141 -0.41 12.17 -2.69
CA LEU A 141 -0.69 10.92 -1.96
C LEU A 141 -0.61 11.11 -0.45
N GLU A 142 0.44 11.76 0.05
CA GLU A 142 0.59 12.08 1.49
C GLU A 142 -0.60 12.94 1.98
N ALA A 143 -0.93 14.01 1.25
CA ALA A 143 -2.05 14.88 1.60
C ALA A 143 -3.40 14.15 1.61
N SER A 144 -3.63 13.26 0.64
CA SER A 144 -4.88 12.48 0.56
C SER A 144 -5.00 11.48 1.71
N LEU A 145 -3.90 10.83 2.10
CA LEU A 145 -3.89 9.95 3.27
C LEU A 145 -4.10 10.73 4.58
N ALA A 146 -3.49 11.92 4.70
CA ALA A 146 -3.67 12.79 5.85
C ALA A 146 -5.12 13.29 5.99
N ALA A 147 -5.80 13.57 4.88
CA ALA A 147 -7.21 13.99 4.86
C ALA A 147 -8.18 12.92 5.42
N CYS A 148 -7.76 11.65 5.45
CA CYS A 148 -8.51 10.56 6.08
C CYS A 148 -8.25 10.45 7.60
N THR A 149 -7.53 11.39 8.21
CA THR A 149 -7.27 11.37 9.66
C THR A 149 -8.48 11.91 10.42
N PRO A 150 -9.09 11.12 11.32
CA PRO A 150 -10.24 11.56 12.09
C PRO A 150 -9.91 12.73 13.01
N SER A 151 -10.84 13.67 13.18
CA SER A 151 -10.72 14.77 14.12
C SER A 151 -10.80 14.28 15.58
N LYS A 152 -10.35 15.10 16.53
CA LYS A 152 -10.44 14.77 17.96
C LYS A 152 -11.89 14.65 18.43
N GLU A 153 -12.77 15.48 17.86
CA GLU A 153 -14.20 15.50 18.14
C GLU A 153 -14.87 14.23 17.64
N GLU A 154 -14.53 13.80 16.41
CA GLU A 154 -14.98 12.51 15.87
C GLU A 154 -14.55 11.35 16.78
N LEU A 155 -13.28 11.33 17.19
CA LEU A 155 -12.74 10.29 18.09
C LEU A 155 -13.35 10.30 19.48
N ALA A 156 -13.77 11.46 19.99
CA ALA A 156 -14.41 11.57 21.30
C ALA A 156 -15.75 10.82 21.34
N GLN A 157 -16.47 10.80 20.21
CA GLN A 157 -17.77 10.15 20.07
C GLN A 157 -17.67 8.63 19.80
N VAL A 158 -16.46 8.11 19.53
CA VAL A 158 -16.25 6.69 19.27
C VAL A 158 -16.27 5.90 20.58
N GLU A 159 -17.12 4.88 20.63
CA GLU A 159 -17.19 3.92 21.74
C GLU A 159 -15.81 3.31 22.00
N SER A 160 -15.47 3.10 23.28
CA SER A 160 -14.15 2.62 23.68
C SER A 160 -13.72 1.33 22.96
N ARG A 161 -14.65 0.40 22.73
CA ARG A 161 -14.42 -0.87 22.01
C ARG A 161 -14.07 -0.70 20.52
N GLU A 162 -14.46 0.41 19.91
CA GLU A 162 -14.22 0.70 18.49
C GLU A 162 -12.96 1.54 18.27
N ARG A 163 -12.38 2.08 19.36
CA ARG A 163 -11.13 2.83 19.31
C ARG A 163 -9.96 1.93 18.92
N VAL A 164 -9.04 2.49 18.15
CA VAL A 164 -7.84 1.78 17.73
C VAL A 164 -6.88 1.67 18.89
N HIS A 165 -6.62 0.46 19.36
CA HIS A 165 -5.47 0.20 20.21
C HIS A 165 -4.21 0.20 19.36
N ARG A 166 -3.47 1.30 19.41
CA ARG A 166 -2.17 1.40 18.74
C ARG A 166 -1.23 0.34 19.31
N GLY A 167 -0.84 -0.64 18.50
CA GLY A 167 0.17 -1.61 18.87
C GLY A 167 1.46 -0.88 19.30
N GLY A 168 2.17 -1.42 20.30
CA GLY A 168 3.31 -0.77 20.98
C GLY A 168 4.51 -0.33 20.10
N GLY A 169 4.46 -0.50 18.77
CA GLY A 169 5.46 -0.01 17.82
C GLY A 169 5.48 1.52 17.68
N ALA A 170 4.32 2.18 17.74
CA ALA A 170 4.23 3.64 17.50
C ALA A 170 4.87 4.50 18.61
N ARG A 171 5.05 3.96 19.82
CA ARG A 171 5.62 4.72 20.97
C ARG A 171 7.15 4.75 21.02
N LYS A 172 7.86 3.83 20.34
CA LYS A 172 9.33 3.77 20.42
C LYS A 172 9.99 4.47 19.21
N LYS A 173 10.18 5.78 19.37
CA LYS A 173 11.09 6.71 18.64
C LYS A 173 10.37 7.74 17.73
N ARG A 174 9.94 8.84 18.36
CA ARG A 174 10.00 10.17 17.73
C ARG A 174 11.46 10.49 17.36
N ARG A 175 11.97 10.00 16.24
CA ARG A 175 13.15 10.60 15.59
C ARG A 175 12.63 11.60 14.57
N LYS A 176 12.86 12.89 14.78
CA LYS A 176 12.74 13.92 13.73
C LYS A 176 13.44 13.38 12.47
N MET A 177 12.71 12.97 11.44
CA MET A 177 13.28 12.48 10.19
C MET A 177 13.32 13.62 9.18
N LYS A 178 14.53 13.89 8.66
CA LYS A 178 14.76 14.74 7.47
C LYS A 178 14.34 13.99 6.20
N ARG A 179 13.96 14.76 5.17
CA ARG A 179 13.35 14.41 3.86
C ARG A 179 13.67 13.01 3.28
N ALA A 180 12.65 12.44 2.62
CA ALA A 180 12.49 11.05 2.18
C ALA A 180 13.61 10.44 1.32
N GLY A 181 14.38 11.23 0.55
CA GLY A 181 15.38 10.69 -0.40
C GLY A 181 16.64 10.08 0.22
N THR A 182 17.04 10.48 1.43
CA THR A 182 18.34 10.06 2.01
C THR A 182 18.26 8.71 2.72
N LYS A 183 17.06 8.28 3.15
CA LYS A 183 16.88 7.00 3.88
C LYS A 183 16.70 5.80 2.98
N THR A 184 16.14 5.95 1.78
CA THR A 184 15.97 4.84 0.84
C THR A 184 17.32 4.23 0.45
N LYS A 185 18.36 5.07 0.25
CA LYS A 185 19.74 4.61 0.06
C LYS A 185 20.33 3.97 1.31
N ALA A 186 20.26 4.61 2.48
CA ALA A 186 20.85 4.09 3.72
C ALA A 186 20.17 2.80 4.25
N TRP A 187 18.87 2.63 4.01
CA TRP A 187 18.10 1.45 4.40
C TRP A 187 18.38 0.26 3.48
N ALA A 188 18.42 0.48 2.16
CA ALA A 188 18.84 -0.55 1.19
C ALA A 188 20.26 -1.08 1.48
N THR A 189 21.21 -0.20 1.83
CA THR A 189 22.59 -0.60 2.16
C THR A 189 22.68 -1.41 3.46
N LYS A 190 21.80 -1.13 4.44
CA LYS A 190 21.81 -1.82 5.74
C LYS A 190 21.29 -3.25 5.66
N HIS A 191 20.35 -3.51 4.75
CA HIS A 191 19.76 -4.84 4.58
C HIS A 191 20.44 -5.68 3.48
N ALA A 192 21.18 -5.07 2.55
CA ALA A 192 22.05 -5.79 1.62
C ALA A 192 23.25 -6.50 2.30
N ARG A 193 23.68 -6.04 3.49
CA ARG A 193 24.82 -6.61 4.24
C ARG A 193 24.46 -7.78 5.18
N LYS A 194 23.18 -8.16 5.28
CA LYS A 194 22.73 -9.25 6.18
C LYS A 194 22.54 -10.59 5.46
N GLN A 195 22.89 -10.68 4.18
CA GLN A 195 22.78 -11.90 3.37
C GLN A 195 24.04 -12.16 2.53
N ALA A 196 25.19 -11.67 3.00
CA ALA A 196 26.51 -12.11 2.53
C ALA A 196 27.16 -12.97 3.62
#